data_AF-A0A8G1VLZ0-F1
#
_entry.id   AF-A0A8G1VLZ0-F1
#
_cell.length_a   1.000
_cell.length_b   1.000
_cell.length_c   1.000
_cell.angle_alpha   90.00
_cell.angle_beta   90.00
_cell.angle_gamma   90.00
#
_symmetry.space_group_name_H-M   'P 1'
#
loop_
_entity.id
_entity.type
_entity.pdbx_description
1 polymer ?
#
loop_
_entity_poly.entity_id
_entity_poly.type
_entity_poly.pdbx_seq_one_letter_code
_entity_poly.pdbx_strand_id
1 'polypeptide(L)'
;MLLAIGQRMAYEAAVDAGVDPNFLALYEAGAVRNDSSWYVEQLRLSRASQYDMECQACDSVMSQLDRHLDELGMEPYCTAPMLSPARWETFINTCPIYTGDAVPSLVYGGSREYRL
;
A
#
# COMPACT_ATOMS: atom_id res chain seq x y z
N MET A 1 -21.57 7.51 -13.45
CA MET A 1 -22.87 7.24 -12.77
C MET A 1 -22.98 5.81 -12.22
N LEU A 2 -22.80 4.75 -13.03
CA LEU A 2 -22.91 3.36 -12.54
C LEU A 2 -21.92 3.03 -11.40
N LEU A 3 -20.68 3.49 -11.51
CA LEU A 3 -19.66 3.27 -10.49
C LEU A 3 -20.01 3.93 -9.15
N ALA A 4 -20.45 5.19 -9.15
CA ALA A 4 -20.82 5.91 -7.93
C ALA A 4 -22.00 5.26 -7.17
N ILE A 5 -22.97 4.70 -7.91
CA ILE A 5 -24.08 3.94 -7.30
C ILE A 5 -23.55 2.66 -6.65
N GLY A 6 -22.69 1.91 -7.35
CA GLY A 6 -22.06 0.71 -6.80
C GLY A 6 -21.20 1.01 -5.57
N GLN A 7 -20.45 2.12 -5.59
CA GLN A 7 -19.64 2.57 -4.46
C GLN A 7 -20.50 2.88 -3.22
N ARG A 8 -21.62 3.60 -3.40
CA ARG A 8 -22.59 3.84 -2.32
C ARG A 8 -23.16 2.53 -1.78
N MET A 9 -23.59 1.61 -2.64
CA MET A 9 -24.15 0.32 -2.20
C MET A 9 -23.14 -0.51 -1.41
N ALA A 10 -21.89 -0.54 -1.83
CA ALA A 10 -20.82 -1.23 -1.10
C ALA A 10 -20.58 -0.59 0.27
N TYR A 11 -20.56 0.75 0.32
CA TYR A 11 -20.41 1.49 1.58
C TYR A 11 -21.57 1.21 2.55
N GLU A 12 -22.82 1.32 2.09
CA GLU A 12 -24.00 1.07 2.93
C GLU A 12 -24.02 -0.37 3.44
N ALA A 13 -23.70 -1.35 2.59
CA ALA A 13 -23.59 -2.74 3.01
C ALA A 13 -22.48 -2.97 4.06
N ALA A 14 -21.35 -2.27 3.94
CA ALA A 14 -20.28 -2.33 4.92
C ALA A 14 -20.67 -1.68 6.26
N VAL A 15 -21.42 -0.57 6.23
CA VAL A 15 -22.02 0.04 7.43
C VAL A 15 -22.97 -0.95 8.11
N ASP A 16 -23.89 -1.57 7.37
CA ASP A 16 -24.84 -2.55 7.90
C ASP A 16 -24.15 -3.79 8.48
N ALA A 17 -23.01 -4.18 7.92
CA ALA A 17 -22.17 -5.28 8.41
C ALA A 17 -21.32 -4.90 9.64
N GLY A 18 -21.33 -3.64 10.08
CA GLY A 18 -20.56 -3.17 11.23
C GLY A 18 -19.05 -3.09 10.98
N VAL A 19 -18.63 -2.85 9.74
CA VAL A 19 -17.21 -2.64 9.40
C VAL A 19 -16.65 -1.42 10.14
N ASP A 20 -15.38 -1.50 10.57
CA ASP A 20 -14.71 -0.41 11.28
C ASP A 20 -14.78 0.91 10.47
N PRO A 21 -15.18 2.03 11.10
CA PRO A 21 -15.27 3.34 10.45
C PRO A 21 -13.97 3.79 9.75
N ASN A 22 -12.80 3.37 10.23
CA ASN A 22 -11.53 3.71 9.60
C ASN A 22 -11.38 3.07 8.22
N PHE A 23 -11.85 1.83 8.03
CA PHE A 23 -11.89 1.19 6.72
C PHE A 23 -12.92 1.85 5.80
N LEU A 24 -14.05 2.30 6.34
CA LEU A 24 -15.05 3.05 5.58
C LEU A 24 -14.48 4.38 5.07
N ALA A 25 -13.78 5.14 5.93
CA ALA A 25 -13.10 6.37 5.55
C ALA A 25 -12.02 6.15 4.48
N LEU A 26 -11.24 5.06 4.59
CA LEU A 26 -10.24 4.70 3.59
C LEU A 26 -10.88 4.35 2.24
N TYR A 27 -12.00 3.62 2.25
CA TYR A 27 -12.78 3.32 1.05
C TYR A 27 -13.30 4.59 0.37
N GLU A 28 -13.87 5.52 1.14
CA GLU A 28 -14.36 6.80 0.63
C GLU A 28 -13.24 7.65 0.03
N ALA A 29 -12.11 7.77 0.72
CA ALA A 29 -10.95 8.50 0.20
C ALA A 29 -10.45 7.89 -1.12
N GLY A 30 -10.42 6.56 -1.23
CA GLY A 30 -10.09 5.85 -2.48
C GLY A 30 -11.11 6.10 -3.60
N ALA A 31 -12.41 6.11 -3.28
CA ALA A 31 -13.48 6.41 -4.23
C ALA A 31 -13.37 7.84 -4.77
N VAL A 32 -13.08 8.82 -3.90
CA VAL A 32 -12.83 10.22 -4.26
C VAL A 32 -11.59 10.34 -5.15
N ARG A 33 -10.49 9.68 -4.78
CA ARG A 33 -9.23 9.71 -5.54
C ARG A 33 -9.41 9.21 -6.97
N ASN A 34 -10.28 8.22 -7.17
CA ASN A 34 -10.53 7.63 -8.48
C ASN A 34 -11.17 8.59 -9.51
N ASP A 35 -11.87 9.64 -9.06
CA ASP A 35 -12.43 10.68 -9.94
C ASP A 35 -12.20 12.10 -9.38
N SER A 36 -10.95 12.36 -8.97
CA SER A 36 -10.56 13.60 -8.28
C SER A 36 -11.09 14.88 -8.94
N SER A 37 -11.01 14.96 -10.28
CA SER A 37 -11.45 16.13 -11.04
C SER A 37 -12.96 16.37 -10.89
N TRP A 38 -13.80 15.33 -10.90
CA TRP A 38 -15.24 15.50 -10.68
C TRP A 38 -15.52 16.08 -9.28
N TYR A 39 -14.83 15.60 -8.24
CA TYR A 39 -14.98 16.10 -6.87
C TYR A 39 -14.47 17.54 -6.71
N VAL A 40 -13.41 17.93 -7.43
CA VAL A 40 -12.95 19.32 -7.47
C VAL A 40 -14.01 20.22 -8.11
N GLU A 41 -14.53 19.83 -9.28
CA GLU A 41 -15.44 20.67 -10.08
C GLU A 41 -16.85 20.75 -9.50
N GLN A 42 -17.40 19.63 -9.02
CA GLN A 42 -18.80 19.54 -8.60
C GLN A 42 -18.99 19.74 -7.10
N LEU A 43 -18.03 19.32 -6.29
CA LEU A 43 -18.13 19.35 -4.83
C LEU A 43 -17.15 20.33 -4.17
N ARG A 44 -16.32 21.04 -4.96
CA ARG A 44 -15.29 21.97 -4.48
C ARG A 44 -14.32 21.34 -3.49
N LEU A 45 -14.15 20.03 -3.57
CA LEU A 45 -13.22 19.28 -2.73
C LEU A 45 -11.83 19.41 -3.35
N SER A 46 -11.01 20.30 -2.80
CA SER A 46 -9.68 20.59 -3.36
C SER A 46 -8.79 19.35 -3.37
N ARG A 47 -7.84 19.27 -4.32
CA ARG A 47 -6.88 18.15 -4.38
C ARG A 47 -6.05 17.99 -3.11
N ALA A 48 -5.71 19.10 -2.44
CA ALA A 48 -5.02 19.06 -1.15
C ALA A 48 -5.89 18.40 -0.08
N SER A 49 -7.17 18.78 0.01
CA SER A 49 -8.11 18.15 0.93
C SER A 49 -8.33 16.66 0.64
N GLN A 50 -8.39 16.26 -0.64
CA GLN A 50 -8.50 14.84 -1.01
C GLN A 50 -7.25 14.05 -0.58
N TYR A 51 -6.07 14.63 -0.75
CA TYR A 51 -4.81 14.03 -0.30
C TYR A 51 -4.77 13.90 1.23
N ASP A 52 -5.17 14.94 1.95
CA ASP A 52 -5.22 14.92 3.42
C ASP A 52 -6.19 13.86 3.94
N MET A 53 -7.37 13.73 3.30
CA MET A 53 -8.35 12.67 3.61
C MET A 53 -7.74 11.28 3.43
N GLU A 54 -7.02 11.05 2.33
CA GLU A 54 -6.36 9.77 2.05
C GLU A 54 -5.27 9.47 3.07
N CYS A 55 -4.39 10.43 3.37
CA CYS A 55 -3.33 10.25 4.36
C CYS A 55 -3.91 9.92 5.74
N GLN A 56 -4.89 10.69 6.21
CA GLN A 56 -5.50 10.48 7.53
C GLN A 56 -6.18 9.11 7.65
N ALA A 57 -6.93 8.70 6.62
CA ALA A 57 -7.58 7.40 6.61
C ALA A 57 -6.55 6.25 6.56
N CYS A 58 -5.50 6.40 5.74
CA CYS A 58 -4.41 5.43 5.66
C CYS A 58 -3.68 5.29 6.99
N ASP A 59 -3.26 6.40 7.60
CA ASP A 59 -2.55 6.40 8.88
C ASP A 59 -3.38 5.75 9.99
N SER A 60 -4.69 6.04 10.02
CA SER A 60 -5.62 5.48 11.00
C SER A 60 -5.73 3.96 10.86
N VAL A 61 -5.91 3.43 9.64
CA VAL A 61 -5.94 1.99 9.38
C VAL A 61 -4.58 1.32 9.64
N MET A 62 -3.49 1.93 9.17
CA MET A 62 -2.13 1.39 9.31
C MET A 62 -1.72 1.27 10.77
N SER A 63 -2.14 2.19 11.64
CA SER A 63 -1.84 2.14 13.07
C SER A 63 -2.42 0.92 13.80
N GLN A 64 -3.42 0.26 13.21
CA GLN A 64 -4.12 -0.89 13.79
C GLN A 64 -4.11 -2.11 12.85
N LEU A 65 -3.29 -2.08 11.80
CA LEU A 65 -3.31 -3.09 10.74
C LEU A 65 -3.08 -4.50 11.29
N ASP A 66 -2.06 -4.68 12.14
CA ASP A 66 -1.73 -6.00 12.70
C ASP A 66 -2.92 -6.58 13.49
N ARG A 67 -3.56 -5.76 14.34
CA ARG A 67 -4.77 -6.15 15.08
C ARG A 67 -5.89 -6.61 14.13
N HIS A 68 -6.15 -5.83 13.08
CA HIS A 68 -7.19 -6.17 12.12
C HIS A 68 -6.88 -7.43 11.31
N LEU A 69 -5.61 -7.68 10.99
CA LEU A 69 -5.20 -8.91 10.33
C LEU A 69 -5.36 -10.12 11.25
N ASP A 70 -4.99 -9.99 12.53
CA ASP A 70 -5.16 -11.08 13.51
C ASP A 70 -6.63 -11.47 13.69
N GLU A 71 -7.54 -10.49 13.72
CA GLU A 71 -9.00 -10.70 13.86
C GLU A 71 -9.62 -11.50 12.71
N LEU A 72 -9.01 -11.50 11.52
CA LEU A 72 -9.47 -12.29 10.39
C LEU A 72 -9.17 -13.79 10.56
N GLY A 73 -8.31 -14.17 11.49
CA GLY A 73 -8.01 -15.57 11.82
C GLY A 73 -7.42 -16.36 10.64
N MET A 74 -6.77 -15.69 9.69
CA MET A 74 -6.28 -16.31 8.45
C MET A 74 -4.85 -16.85 8.56
N GLU A 75 -4.17 -16.65 9.69
CA GLU A 75 -2.80 -17.13 9.92
C GLU A 75 -2.58 -18.62 9.54
N PRO A 76 -3.50 -19.56 9.83
CA PRO A 76 -3.32 -20.96 9.44
C PRO A 76 -3.29 -21.19 7.91
N TYR A 77 -3.88 -20.27 7.14
CA TYR A 77 -3.96 -20.35 5.68
C TYR A 77 -2.85 -19.54 4.99
N CYS A 78 -2.13 -18.73 5.74
CA CYS A 78 -1.02 -17.91 5.25
C CYS A 78 0.22 -18.78 5.01
N THR A 79 0.49 -19.12 3.75
CA THR A 79 1.65 -19.97 3.35
C THR A 79 2.86 -19.18 2.85
N ALA A 80 2.72 -17.86 2.67
CA ALA A 80 3.79 -17.03 2.12
C ALA A 80 5.03 -17.06 3.04
N PRO A 81 6.23 -17.34 2.49
CA PRO A 81 7.43 -17.54 3.30
C PRO A 81 7.92 -16.25 3.97
N MET A 82 7.66 -15.09 3.36
CA MET A 82 8.07 -13.77 3.87
C MET A 82 7.34 -13.32 5.15
N LEU A 83 6.32 -14.06 5.59
CA LEU A 83 5.54 -13.71 6.79
C LEU A 83 6.24 -14.04 8.11
N SER A 84 7.35 -14.79 8.09
CA SER A 84 8.17 -14.99 9.29
C SER A 84 9.64 -15.17 8.93
N PRO A 85 10.59 -14.74 9.78
CA PRO A 85 12.02 -14.94 9.55
C PRO A 85 12.37 -16.41 9.28
N ALA A 86 11.83 -17.35 10.06
CA ALA A 86 12.13 -18.77 9.92
C ALA A 86 11.65 -19.37 8.58
N ARG A 87 10.42 -19.04 8.15
CA ARG A 87 9.90 -19.47 6.84
C ARG A 87 10.67 -18.82 5.69
N TRP A 88 11.08 -17.56 5.86
CA TRP A 88 11.87 -16.83 4.88
C TRP A 88 13.25 -17.46 4.71
N GLU A 89 13.97 -17.72 5.80
CA GLU A 89 15.27 -18.40 5.77
C GLU A 89 15.17 -19.79 5.16
N THR A 90 14.15 -20.57 5.55
CA THR A 90 13.91 -21.90 4.97
C THR A 90 13.72 -21.81 3.46
N PHE A 91 12.94 -20.83 2.98
CA PHE A 91 12.73 -20.59 1.56
C PHE A 91 14.03 -20.18 0.85
N ILE A 92 14.78 -19.23 1.39
CA ILE A 92 16.06 -18.78 0.81
C ILE A 92 17.06 -19.92 0.71
N ASN A 93 17.10 -20.82 1.69
CA ASN A 93 17.96 -22.01 1.67
C ASN A 93 17.60 -23.02 0.56
N THR A 94 16.42 -22.92 -0.06
CA THR A 94 16.06 -23.73 -1.24
C THR A 94 16.57 -23.13 -2.56
N CYS A 95 16.97 -21.86 -2.55
CA CYS A 95 17.43 -21.18 -3.76
C CYS A 95 18.87 -21.61 -4.13
N PRO A 96 19.16 -21.88 -5.42
CA PRO A 96 20.51 -22.17 -5.87
C PRO A 96 21.41 -20.94 -5.68
N ILE A 97 22.60 -21.16 -5.13
CA ILE A 97 23.63 -20.13 -4.98
C ILE A 97 24.46 -20.11 -6.26
N TYR A 98 24.49 -18.96 -6.94
CA TYR A 98 25.34 -18.71 -8.09
C TYR A 98 26.52 -17.83 -7.67
N THR A 99 27.74 -18.30 -7.92
CA THR A 99 28.98 -17.57 -7.66
C THR A 99 29.70 -17.25 -8.97
N GLY A 100 30.45 -16.16 -9.03
CA GLY A 100 31.27 -15.81 -10.19
C GLY A 100 32.46 -14.95 -9.81
N ASP A 101 33.58 -15.13 -10.50
CA ASP A 101 34.87 -14.48 -10.21
C ASP A 101 35.10 -13.23 -11.06
N ALA A 102 34.02 -12.59 -11.51
CA ALA A 102 34.14 -11.38 -12.31
C ALA A 102 34.76 -10.26 -11.46
N VAL A 103 35.94 -9.79 -11.85
CA VAL A 103 36.55 -8.60 -11.26
C VAL A 103 35.84 -7.39 -11.84
N PRO A 104 35.09 -6.60 -11.05
CA PRO A 104 34.45 -5.41 -11.56
C PRO A 104 35.54 -4.44 -12.00
N SER A 105 35.62 -4.15 -13.31
CA SER A 105 36.47 -3.08 -13.80
C SER A 105 35.82 -1.75 -13.41
N LEU A 106 36.04 -1.31 -12.17
CA LEU A 106 35.73 0.05 -11.74
C LEU A 106 36.75 0.99 -12.39
N VAL A 107 36.59 1.23 -13.69
CA VAL A 107 37.20 2.38 -14.36
C VAL A 107 36.39 3.59 -13.92
N TYR A 108 36.69 4.10 -12.72
CA TYR A 108 36.30 5.46 -12.36
C TYR A 108 37.03 6.39 -13.33
N GLY A 109 36.26 6.97 -14.24
CA GLY A 109 36.75 7.86 -15.27
C GLY A 109 37.57 9.01 -14.68
N GLY A 110 38.79 9.13 -15.20
CA GLY A 110 39.55 10.37 -15.40
C GLY A 110 39.57 11.37 -14.25
N SER A 111 40.71 11.41 -13.55
CA SER A 111 41.21 12.62 -12.89
C SER A 111 41.19 13.80 -13.86
N ARG A 112 40.14 14.63 -13.82
CA ARG A 112 40.19 15.99 -14.33
C ARG A 112 41.03 16.80 -13.35
N GLU A 113 42.31 16.98 -13.68
CA GLU A 113 43.15 18.01 -13.08
C GLU A 113 42.47 19.37 -13.29
N TYR A 114 42.00 19.98 -12.21
CA TYR A 114 41.61 21.39 -12.22
C TYR A 114 42.88 22.19 -12.02
N ARG A 115 43.44 22.74 -13.10
CA ARG A 115 44.52 23.73 -13.04
C ARG A 115 43.87 25.11 -12.80
N LEU A 116 44.28 25.73 -11.70
CA LEU A 116 43.97 27.10 -11.27
C LEU A 116 44.33 28.13 -12.35
#